data_AF-A0AAV3HCK0-F1
#
_entry.id   AF-A0AAV3HCK0-F1
#
_cell.length_a   1.000
_cell.length_b   1.000
_cell.length_c   1.000
_cell.angle_alpha   90.00
_cell.angle_beta   90.00
_cell.angle_gamma   90.00
#
_symmetry.space_group_name_H-M   'P 1'
#
loop_
_entity.id
_entity.type
_entity.pdbx_description
1 polymer ?
#
loop_
_entity_poly.entity_id
_entity_poly.type
_entity_poly.pdbx_seq_one_letter_code
_entity_poly.pdbx_strand_id
1 'polypeptide(L)'
;MIYPEITGKSGEHLRLKTLESVWIQGKLRMWGRWSYIGDGKTGNMFNQLLTSKKLTKTAINEALRRMKKAGLDKPELEAFLRDMINGNQKSWLAHCTDSEALIIDRVIGEVLAGYPGLLNVLSQRYVGRGMTKRKMAELLNDAHPEWSLRTCERRIEHWLKVAEFILYKPMVMAFGIEKKVIAF
;
A
#
# COMPACT_ATOMS: atom_id res chain seq x y z
N MET A 1 19.83 2.70 -24.25
CA MET A 1 18.52 2.28 -23.73
C MET A 1 17.69 3.54 -23.52
N ILE A 2 16.68 3.78 -24.36
CA ILE A 2 15.85 4.99 -24.30
C ILE A 2 14.81 4.75 -23.21
N TYR A 3 14.88 5.49 -22.10
CA TYR A 3 13.77 5.54 -21.14
C TYR A 3 12.69 6.45 -21.74
N PRO A 4 11.49 5.94 -22.06
CA PRO A 4 10.42 6.82 -22.50
C PRO A 4 9.93 7.58 -21.27
N GLU A 5 10.47 8.77 -21.04
CA GLU A 5 10.05 9.62 -19.93
C GLU A 5 8.60 10.12 -20.12
N ILE A 6 8.10 10.13 -21.35
CA ILE A 6 6.76 10.63 -21.68
C ILE A 6 6.22 9.92 -22.93
N THR A 7 5.47 8.82 -22.76
CA THR A 7 4.55 8.32 -23.81
C THR A 7 3.12 8.68 -23.42
N GLY A 8 2.74 9.93 -23.71
CA GLY A 8 1.39 10.45 -23.48
C GLY A 8 1.10 11.66 -24.37
N LYS A 9 -0.10 11.72 -24.93
CA LYS A 9 -0.56 12.85 -25.76
C LYS A 9 -0.74 14.09 -24.88
N SER A 10 -0.41 15.26 -25.42
CA SER A 10 -0.71 16.57 -24.80
C SER A 10 -2.20 16.64 -24.44
N GLY A 11 -2.52 16.75 -23.14
CA GLY A 11 -3.89 16.81 -22.62
C GLY A 11 -4.26 15.76 -21.56
N GLU A 12 -3.40 14.76 -21.29
CA GLU A 12 -3.59 13.85 -20.14
C GLU A 12 -3.21 14.56 -18.83
N HIS A 13 -4.17 15.28 -18.24
CA HIS A 13 -4.03 15.86 -16.90
C HIS A 13 -3.97 14.74 -15.84
N LEU A 14 -3.16 14.92 -14.79
CA LEU A 14 -3.02 14.03 -13.61
C LEU A 14 -2.27 12.69 -13.86
N ARG A 15 -1.12 12.72 -14.54
CA ARG A 15 -0.29 11.52 -14.76
C ARG A 15 1.08 11.64 -14.08
N LEU A 16 1.38 10.68 -13.21
CA LEU A 16 2.72 10.47 -12.65
C LEU A 16 3.63 9.81 -13.69
N LYS A 17 4.93 10.15 -13.66
CA LYS A 17 5.95 9.40 -14.39
C LYS A 17 6.01 7.96 -13.87
N THR A 18 6.58 7.05 -14.65
CA THR A 18 6.67 5.63 -14.28
C THR A 18 7.35 5.41 -12.93
N LEU A 19 8.47 6.09 -12.68
CA LEU A 19 9.20 5.96 -11.40
C LEU A 19 8.41 6.56 -10.22
N GLU A 20 7.74 7.69 -10.44
CA GLU A 20 6.88 8.33 -9.43
C GLU A 20 5.72 7.41 -9.03
N SER A 21 5.08 6.79 -10.03
CA SER A 21 4.01 5.81 -9.85
C SER A 21 4.50 4.59 -9.08
N VAL A 22 5.62 4.00 -9.48
CA VAL A 22 6.20 2.84 -8.78
C VAL A 22 6.56 3.18 -7.34
N TRP A 23 7.11 4.38 -7.11
CA TRP A 23 7.49 4.83 -5.78
C TRP A 23 6.28 5.01 -4.86
N ILE A 24 5.25 5.75 -5.29
CA ILE A 24 4.06 5.99 -4.45
C ILE A 24 3.29 4.70 -4.20
N GLN A 25 3.15 3.84 -5.21
CA GLN A 25 2.50 2.54 -5.05
C GLN A 25 3.29 1.63 -4.11
N GLY A 26 4.62 1.72 -4.09
CA GLY A 26 5.47 1.06 -3.11
C GLY A 26 5.15 1.51 -1.68
N LYS A 27 5.14 2.83 -1.44
CA LYS A 27 4.80 3.40 -0.12
C LYS A 27 3.39 3.02 0.34
N LEU A 28 2.40 3.08 -0.56
CA LEU A 28 1.02 2.71 -0.25
C LEU A 28 0.88 1.21 0.09
N ARG A 29 1.61 0.33 -0.59
CA ARG A 29 1.65 -1.10 -0.24
C ARG A 29 2.29 -1.34 1.14
N MET A 30 3.33 -0.59 1.48
CA MET A 30 3.96 -0.68 2.80
C MET A 30 2.98 -0.22 3.90
N TRP A 31 2.34 0.94 3.70
CA TRP A 31 1.34 1.47 4.64
C TRP A 31 0.13 0.55 4.79
N GLY A 32 -0.45 0.06 3.69
CA GLY A 32 -1.64 -0.78 3.78
C GLY A 32 -1.39 -2.11 4.51
N ARG A 33 -0.18 -2.66 4.43
CA ARG A 33 0.24 -3.79 5.25
C ARG A 33 0.34 -3.42 6.73
N TRP A 34 0.97 -2.29 7.04
CA TRP A 34 1.10 -1.82 8.41
C TRP A 34 -0.26 -1.54 9.05
N SER A 35 -1.12 -0.79 8.37
CA SER A 35 -2.46 -0.40 8.83
C SER A 35 -3.31 -1.63 9.18
N TYR A 36 -3.26 -2.68 8.35
CA TYR A 36 -4.00 -3.92 8.58
C TYR A 36 -3.54 -4.70 9.84
N ILE A 37 -2.26 -4.61 10.19
CA ILE A 37 -1.66 -5.33 11.33
C ILE A 37 -1.78 -4.47 12.61
N GLY A 38 -1.73 -3.14 12.47
CA GLY A 38 -1.84 -2.15 13.55
C GLY A 38 -3.22 -2.02 14.18
N ASP A 39 -4.28 -2.49 13.52
CA ASP A 39 -5.68 -2.45 14.01
C ASP A 39 -5.96 -3.48 15.16
N GLY A 40 -4.93 -3.84 15.95
CA GLY A 40 -5.03 -4.78 17.07
C GLY A 40 -3.71 -5.05 17.81
N LYS A 41 -3.77 -5.84 18.90
CA LYS A 41 -2.65 -6.20 19.80
C LYS A 41 -1.41 -6.82 19.10
N THR A 42 -1.56 -7.26 17.86
CA THR A 42 -0.55 -7.98 17.06
C THR A 42 0.44 -7.08 16.31
N GLY A 43 0.09 -5.80 16.08
CA GLY A 43 0.93 -4.83 15.37
C GLY A 43 2.33 -4.71 15.95
N ASN A 44 2.42 -4.49 17.28
CA ASN A 44 3.68 -4.28 17.98
C ASN A 44 4.66 -5.48 17.86
N MET A 45 4.16 -6.72 18.00
CA MET A 45 5.01 -7.92 17.87
C MET A 45 5.53 -8.13 16.44
N PHE A 46 4.70 -7.83 15.46
CA PHE A 46 5.06 -7.95 14.06
C PHE A 46 6.08 -6.88 13.66
N ASN A 47 5.93 -5.65 14.17
CA ASN A 47 6.86 -4.56 13.95
C ASN A 47 8.24 -4.86 14.57
N GLN A 48 8.29 -5.54 15.74
CA GLN A 48 9.54 -6.03 16.36
C GLN A 48 10.27 -7.07 15.49
N LEU A 49 9.52 -7.96 14.82
CA LEU A 49 10.09 -8.94 13.90
C LEU A 49 10.67 -8.28 12.65
N LEU A 50 9.97 -7.28 12.13
CA LEU A 50 10.40 -6.52 10.95
C LEU A 50 11.59 -5.60 11.22
N THR A 51 11.73 -5.06 12.43
CA THR A 51 12.91 -4.26 12.83
C THR A 51 14.16 -5.12 13.02
N SER A 52 14.01 -6.43 13.22
CA SER A 52 15.15 -7.33 13.31
C SER A 52 15.81 -7.49 11.93
N LYS A 53 17.08 -7.12 11.82
CA LYS A 53 17.87 -7.16 10.55
C LYS A 53 17.93 -8.55 9.88
N LYS A 54 17.52 -9.62 10.56
CA LYS A 54 17.46 -10.98 10.03
C LYS A 54 16.13 -11.63 10.42
N LEU A 55 15.21 -11.67 9.47
CA LEU A 55 14.01 -12.50 9.55
C LEU A 55 14.39 -13.98 9.44
N THR A 56 14.49 -14.67 10.58
CA THR A 56 14.78 -16.10 10.63
C THR A 56 13.49 -16.92 10.75
N LYS A 57 13.50 -18.15 10.21
CA LYS A 57 12.36 -19.09 10.32
C LYS A 57 11.97 -19.34 11.78
N THR A 58 12.95 -19.32 12.69
CA THR A 58 12.77 -19.42 14.14
C THR A 58 12.02 -18.23 14.71
N ALA A 59 12.41 -17.00 14.37
CA ALA A 59 11.73 -15.78 14.85
C ALA A 59 10.27 -15.73 14.37
N ILE A 60 9.99 -16.12 13.12
CA ILE A 60 8.63 -16.19 12.58
C ILE A 60 7.79 -17.26 13.30
N ASN A 61 8.34 -18.47 13.53
CA ASN A 61 7.62 -19.52 14.24
C ASN A 61 7.32 -19.15 15.70
N GLU A 62 8.22 -18.41 16.35
CA GLU A 62 7.99 -17.89 17.69
C GLU A 62 6.88 -16.84 17.71
N ALA A 63 6.84 -15.96 16.71
CA ALA A 63 5.76 -15.00 16.50
C ALA A 63 4.40 -15.69 16.37
N LEU A 64 4.31 -16.70 15.50
CA LEU A 64 3.10 -17.50 15.29
C LEU A 64 2.64 -18.17 16.59
N ARG A 65 3.57 -18.74 17.37
CA ARG A 65 3.26 -19.36 18.66
C ARG A 65 2.71 -18.33 19.66
N ARG A 66 3.32 -17.14 19.75
CA ARG A 66 2.88 -16.07 20.65
C ARG A 66 1.49 -15.54 20.26
N MET A 67 1.23 -15.38 18.96
CA MET A 67 -0.08 -14.98 18.45
C MET A 67 -1.17 -16.00 18.76
N LYS A 68 -0.90 -17.29 18.52
CA LYS A 68 -1.82 -18.38 18.85
C LYS A 68 -2.12 -18.42 20.35
N LYS A 69 -1.11 -18.20 21.20
CA LYS A 69 -1.27 -18.12 22.67
C LYS A 69 -2.09 -16.90 23.10
N ALA A 70 -2.05 -15.81 22.34
CA ALA A 70 -2.84 -14.61 22.58
C ALA A 70 -4.29 -14.71 22.07
N GLY A 71 -4.73 -15.87 21.56
CA GLY A 71 -6.07 -16.08 21.03
C GLY A 71 -6.33 -15.39 19.68
N LEU A 72 -5.27 -14.92 19.00
CA LEU A 72 -5.37 -14.23 17.73
C LEU A 72 -5.25 -15.23 16.58
N ASP A 73 -6.37 -15.85 16.23
CA ASP A 73 -6.50 -16.66 15.01
C ASP A 73 -6.98 -15.77 13.85
N LYS A 74 -6.09 -14.90 13.35
CA LYS A 74 -6.35 -14.15 12.12
C LYS A 74 -5.70 -14.94 10.96
N PRO A 75 -6.42 -15.85 10.28
CA PRO A 75 -5.85 -16.70 9.22
C PRO A 75 -5.11 -15.91 8.13
N GLU A 76 -5.47 -14.65 7.93
CA GLU A 76 -4.78 -13.72 7.02
C GLU A 76 -3.35 -13.36 7.50
N LEU A 77 -3.12 -13.19 8.80
CA LEU A 77 -1.80 -12.90 9.37
C LEU A 77 -0.91 -14.15 9.38
N GLU A 78 -1.48 -15.32 9.64
CA GLU A 78 -0.76 -16.59 9.48
C GLU A 78 -0.36 -16.83 8.02
N ALA A 79 -1.30 -16.66 7.08
CA ALA A 79 -1.04 -16.82 5.67
C ALA A 79 0.02 -15.82 5.17
N PHE A 80 0.00 -14.60 5.71
CA PHE A 80 1.02 -13.59 5.45
C PHE A 80 2.42 -14.01 5.97
N LEU A 81 2.53 -14.54 7.19
CA LEU A 81 3.80 -15.05 7.72
C LEU A 81 4.30 -16.27 6.94
N ARG A 82 3.40 -17.11 6.42
CA ARG A 82 3.72 -18.22 5.52
C ARG A 82 4.23 -17.74 4.16
N ASP A 83 3.62 -16.70 3.59
CA ASP A 83 4.10 -16.06 2.35
C ASP A 83 5.52 -15.50 2.49
N MET A 84 5.85 -14.99 3.69
CA MET A 84 7.18 -14.53 4.06
C MET A 84 8.20 -15.69 4.15
N ILE A 85 7.84 -16.81 4.78
CA ILE A 85 8.67 -18.03 4.85
C ILE A 85 8.92 -18.61 3.46
N ASN A 86 7.90 -18.62 2.59
CA ASN A 86 7.98 -19.19 1.25
C ASN A 86 8.82 -18.36 0.28
N GLY A 87 9.34 -17.21 0.72
CA GLY A 87 10.24 -16.39 -0.08
C GLY A 87 9.57 -15.64 -1.23
N ASN A 88 8.23 -15.58 -1.25
CA ASN A 88 7.47 -14.75 -2.20
C ASN A 88 7.51 -13.26 -1.82
N GLN A 89 8.03 -12.93 -0.62
CA GLN A 89 8.13 -11.58 -0.06
C GLN A 89 9.55 -11.33 0.52
N LYS A 90 10.61 -11.68 -0.21
CA LYS A 90 12.02 -11.59 0.25
C LYS A 90 12.57 -10.18 0.47
N SER A 91 11.81 -9.14 0.17
CA SER A 91 12.35 -7.79 0.10
C SER A 91 11.96 -6.96 1.32
N TRP A 92 12.98 -6.40 2.00
CA TRP A 92 12.82 -5.31 2.97
C TRP A 92 11.98 -4.12 2.42
N LEU A 93 11.82 -4.01 1.09
CA LEU A 93 10.96 -3.03 0.42
C LEU A 93 9.45 -3.27 0.63
N ALA A 94 9.06 -4.38 1.25
CA ALA A 94 7.66 -4.75 1.45
C ALA A 94 7.12 -4.36 2.83
N HIS A 95 7.94 -3.71 3.67
CA HIS A 95 7.65 -3.37 5.05
C HIS A 95 8.15 -1.96 5.38
N CYS A 96 7.34 -1.16 6.09
CA CYS A 96 7.77 0.13 6.66
C CYS A 96 7.98 -0.01 8.17
N THR A 97 8.86 0.83 8.74
CA THR A 97 8.92 0.99 10.20
C THR A 97 7.67 1.74 10.70
N ASP A 98 7.37 1.66 12.00
CA ASP A 98 6.26 2.43 12.59
C ASP A 98 6.40 3.94 12.34
N SER A 99 7.62 4.47 12.41
CA SER A 99 7.88 5.87 12.09
C SER A 99 7.56 6.21 10.64
N GLU A 100 7.99 5.39 9.68
CA GLU A 100 7.67 5.60 8.26
C GLU A 100 6.18 5.43 7.99
N ALA A 101 5.55 4.44 8.62
CA ALA A 101 4.13 4.17 8.46
C ALA A 101 3.28 5.32 8.98
N LEU A 102 3.60 5.87 10.15
CA LEU A 102 2.94 7.03 10.73
C LEU A 102 3.11 8.29 9.88
N ILE A 103 4.25 8.46 9.20
CA ILE A 103 4.43 9.55 8.22
C ILE A 103 3.46 9.36 7.05
N ILE A 104 3.40 8.15 6.48
CA ILE A 104 2.50 7.85 5.34
C ILE A 104 1.04 8.03 5.75
N ASP A 105 0.66 7.49 6.91
CA ASP A 105 -0.69 7.54 7.47
C ASP A 105 -1.14 8.98 7.71
N ARG A 106 -0.28 9.80 8.31
CA ARG A 106 -0.52 11.23 8.49
C ARG A 106 -0.76 11.94 7.17
N VAL A 107 0.10 11.72 6.16
CA VAL A 107 -0.06 12.35 4.83
C VAL A 107 -1.38 11.93 4.20
N ILE A 108 -1.73 10.64 4.25
CA ILE A 108 -3.01 10.14 3.72
C ILE A 108 -4.18 10.81 4.44
N GLY A 109 -4.14 10.86 5.77
CA GLY A 109 -5.17 11.47 6.61
C GLY A 109 -5.35 12.96 6.30
N GLU A 110 -4.26 13.73 6.21
CA GLU A 110 -4.30 15.17 5.91
C GLU A 110 -4.79 15.46 4.48
N VAL A 111 -4.26 14.73 3.49
CA VAL A 111 -4.54 14.99 2.07
C VAL A 111 -5.93 14.49 1.65
N LEU A 112 -6.38 13.36 2.20
CA LEU A 112 -7.65 12.72 1.83
C LEU A 112 -8.78 12.95 2.84
N ALA A 113 -8.59 13.75 3.89
CA ALA A 113 -9.63 14.08 4.87
C ALA A 113 -10.94 14.56 4.21
N GLY A 114 -10.85 15.39 3.17
CA GLY A 114 -12.01 15.90 2.42
C GLY A 114 -12.54 14.96 1.33
N TYR A 115 -11.92 13.79 1.13
CA TYR A 115 -12.20 12.89 0.01
C TYR A 115 -12.41 11.43 0.47
N PRO A 116 -13.45 11.15 1.27
CA PRO A 116 -13.67 9.82 1.85
C PRO A 116 -13.85 8.72 0.79
N GLY A 117 -14.38 9.04 -0.39
CA GLY A 117 -14.47 8.10 -1.52
C GLY A 117 -13.11 7.68 -2.06
N LEU A 118 -12.16 8.61 -2.19
CA LEU A 118 -10.79 8.29 -2.63
C LEU A 118 -10.04 7.50 -1.56
N LEU A 119 -10.23 7.85 -0.29
CA LEU A 119 -9.68 7.08 0.83
C LEU A 119 -10.20 5.64 0.83
N ASN A 120 -11.50 5.42 0.63
CA ASN A 120 -12.08 4.07 0.54
C ASN A 120 -11.48 3.26 -0.62
N VAL A 121 -11.36 3.86 -1.80
CA VAL A 121 -10.74 3.19 -2.97
C VAL A 121 -9.27 2.84 -2.71
N LEU A 122 -8.52 3.75 -2.06
CA LEU A 122 -7.14 3.53 -1.66
C LEU A 122 -7.03 2.38 -0.65
N SER A 123 -7.88 2.38 0.38
CA SER A 123 -7.92 1.36 1.43
C SER A 123 -8.25 -0.02 0.86
N GLN A 124 -9.28 -0.13 0.03
CA GLN A 124 -9.61 -1.39 -0.67
C GLN A 124 -8.44 -1.92 -1.50
N ARG A 125 -7.68 -1.03 -2.14
CA ARG A 125 -6.57 -1.45 -2.99
C ARG A 125 -5.33 -1.87 -2.21
N TYR A 126 -5.00 -1.19 -1.13
CA TYR A 126 -3.69 -1.31 -0.50
C TYR A 126 -3.70 -1.96 0.88
N VAL A 127 -4.80 -1.88 1.65
CA VAL A 127 -4.85 -2.40 3.03
C VAL A 127 -4.85 -3.94 3.04
N GLY A 128 -4.04 -4.53 3.92
CA GLY A 128 -3.90 -5.97 4.09
C GLY A 128 -3.27 -6.64 2.85
N ARG A 129 -3.97 -7.63 2.29
CA ARG A 129 -3.58 -8.24 1.00
C ARG A 129 -3.94 -7.36 -0.20
N GLY A 130 -4.83 -6.38 -0.01
CA GLY A 130 -5.36 -5.52 -1.06
C GLY A 130 -6.24 -6.28 -2.06
N MET A 131 -7.17 -5.56 -2.68
CA MET A 131 -7.99 -6.10 -3.76
C MET A 131 -7.34 -5.87 -5.13
N THR A 132 -7.56 -6.79 -6.07
CA THR A 132 -7.22 -6.54 -7.47
C THR A 132 -8.17 -5.48 -8.05
N LYS A 133 -7.71 -4.72 -9.06
CA LYS A 133 -8.58 -3.75 -9.76
C LYS A 133 -9.85 -4.39 -10.29
N ARG A 134 -9.72 -5.63 -10.79
CA ARG A 134 -10.83 -6.46 -11.27
C ARG A 134 -11.84 -6.73 -10.16
N LYS A 135 -11.38 -7.19 -8.98
CA LYS A 135 -12.27 -7.49 -7.85
C LYS A 135 -12.98 -6.22 -7.33
N MET A 136 -12.26 -5.09 -7.26
CA MET A 136 -12.86 -3.80 -6.91
C MET A 136 -13.93 -3.37 -7.92
N ALA A 137 -13.69 -3.61 -9.21
CA ALA A 137 -14.66 -3.28 -10.26
C ALA A 137 -15.88 -4.20 -10.23
N GLU A 138 -15.71 -5.48 -9.91
CA GLU A 138 -16.82 -6.43 -9.68
C GLU A 138 -17.69 -5.96 -8.51
N LEU A 139 -17.09 -5.63 -7.36
CA LEU A 139 -17.85 -5.10 -6.20
C LEU A 139 -18.56 -3.78 -6.53
N LEU A 140 -17.92 -2.90 -7.31
CA LEU A 140 -18.56 -1.67 -7.77
C LEU A 140 -19.73 -1.95 -8.72
N ASN A 141 -19.62 -2.98 -9.57
CA ASN A 141 -20.68 -3.37 -10.48
C ASN A 141 -21.84 -4.06 -9.75
N ASP A 142 -21.56 -4.85 -8.72
CA ASP A 142 -22.59 -5.44 -7.86
C ASP A 142 -23.41 -4.33 -7.16
N ALA A 143 -22.77 -3.24 -6.76
CA ALA A 143 -23.43 -2.07 -6.18
C ALA A 143 -24.13 -1.17 -7.23
N HIS A 144 -23.67 -1.21 -8.48
CA HIS A 144 -24.21 -0.45 -9.61
C HIS A 144 -24.46 -1.36 -10.83
N PRO A 145 -25.51 -2.20 -10.80
CA PRO A 145 -25.80 -3.16 -11.87
C PRO A 145 -26.15 -2.48 -13.20
N GLU A 146 -26.54 -1.21 -13.18
CA GLU A 146 -26.84 -0.39 -14.35
C GLU A 146 -25.58 -0.02 -15.17
N TRP A 147 -24.39 -0.15 -14.59
CA TRP A 147 -23.13 0.09 -15.30
C TRP A 147 -22.59 -1.20 -15.91
N SER A 148 -21.93 -1.08 -17.06
CA SER A 148 -21.13 -2.20 -17.56
C SER A 148 -19.89 -2.40 -16.68
N LEU A 149 -19.43 -3.64 -16.52
CA LEU A 149 -18.19 -3.94 -15.79
C LEU A 149 -16.99 -3.13 -16.32
N ARG A 150 -16.91 -2.91 -17.63
CA ARG A 150 -15.86 -2.09 -18.27
C ARG A 150 -15.90 -0.63 -17.79
N THR A 151 -17.09 -0.09 -17.52
CA THR A 151 -17.27 1.24 -16.94
C THR A 151 -16.72 1.27 -15.51
N CYS A 152 -17.04 0.25 -14.72
CA CYS A 152 -16.54 0.10 -13.35
C CYS A 152 -15.01 -0.01 -13.31
N GLU A 153 -14.40 -0.83 -14.18
CA GLU A 153 -12.94 -0.97 -14.28
C GLU A 153 -12.25 0.36 -14.58
N ARG A 154 -12.78 1.13 -15.54
CA ARG A 154 -12.25 2.46 -15.90
C ARG A 154 -12.36 3.45 -14.74
N ARG A 155 -13.49 3.43 -14.00
CA ARG A 155 -13.69 4.28 -12.82
C ARG A 155 -12.70 3.95 -11.71
N ILE A 156 -12.54 2.67 -11.36
CA ILE A 156 -11.56 2.22 -10.37
C ILE A 156 -10.14 2.63 -10.78
N GLU A 157 -9.78 2.43 -12.05
CA GLU A 157 -8.46 2.84 -12.54
C GLU A 157 -8.24 4.35 -12.41
N HIS A 158 -9.24 5.15 -12.78
CA HIS A 158 -9.15 6.60 -12.72
C HIS A 158 -9.09 7.11 -11.27
N TRP A 159 -9.94 6.62 -10.38
CA TRP A 159 -9.94 7.02 -8.96
C TRP A 159 -8.62 6.67 -8.28
N LEU A 160 -8.03 5.49 -8.59
CA LEU A 160 -6.71 5.14 -8.09
C LEU A 160 -5.61 6.07 -8.63
N LYS A 161 -5.64 6.41 -9.93
CA LYS A 161 -4.69 7.37 -10.51
C LYS A 161 -4.78 8.74 -9.84
N VAL A 162 -5.99 9.24 -9.61
CA VAL A 162 -6.23 10.53 -8.95
C VAL A 162 -5.71 10.49 -7.51
N ALA A 163 -6.03 9.44 -6.75
CA ALA A 163 -5.56 9.29 -5.37
C ALA A 163 -4.01 9.23 -5.30
N GLU A 164 -3.38 8.41 -6.14
CA GLU A 164 -1.92 8.29 -6.23
C GLU A 164 -1.26 9.61 -6.62
N PHE A 165 -1.83 10.33 -7.58
CA PHE A 165 -1.31 11.62 -8.06
C PHE A 165 -1.33 12.69 -6.97
N ILE A 166 -2.47 12.87 -6.28
CA ILE A 166 -2.61 13.91 -5.24
C ILE A 166 -1.71 13.60 -4.04
N LEU A 167 -1.51 12.32 -3.73
CA LEU A 167 -0.64 11.90 -2.62
C LEU A 167 0.86 12.03 -2.92
N TYR A 168 1.27 11.92 -4.18
CA TYR A 168 2.69 11.82 -4.54
C TYR A 168 3.53 12.98 -3.99
N LYS A 169 3.16 14.22 -4.29
CA LYS A 169 3.96 15.39 -3.91
C LYS A 169 4.02 15.61 -2.39
N PRO A 170 2.89 15.59 -1.64
CA PRO A 170 2.91 15.62 -0.18
C PRO A 170 3.75 14.51 0.44
N MET A 171 3.68 13.30 -0.12
CA MET A 171 4.46 12.16 0.37
C MET A 171 5.96 12.39 0.18
N VAL A 172 6.38 12.85 -1.00
CA VAL A 172 7.80 13.18 -1.27
C VAL A 172 8.32 14.25 -0.29
N MET A 173 7.51 15.29 -0.02
CA MET A 173 7.86 16.36 0.92
C MET A 173 7.98 15.83 2.36
N ALA A 174 7.05 15.00 2.80
CA ALA A 174 7.06 14.42 4.15
C ALA A 174 8.28 13.52 4.42
N PHE A 175 8.78 12.83 3.38
CA PHE A 175 10.01 12.05 3.46
C PHE A 175 11.29 12.87 3.23
N GLY A 176 11.18 14.18 3.01
CA GLY A 176 12.34 15.07 2.84
C GLY A 176 13.19 14.80 1.59
N ILE A 177 12.63 14.10 0.59
CA ILE A 177 13.37 13.64 -0.59
C ILE A 177 13.78 14.81 -1.49
N GLU A 178 13.07 15.95 -1.44
CA GLU A 178 13.47 17.17 -2.15
C GLU A 178 14.78 17.78 -1.65
N LYS A 179 15.22 17.51 -0.41
CA LYS A 179 16.49 18.06 0.09
C LYS A 179 17.73 17.29 -0.38
N LYS A 180 17.59 16.19 -1.15
CA LYS A 180 18.72 15.29 -1.50
C LYS A 180 18.86 14.90 -2.97
N VAL A 181 18.22 15.58 -3.91
CA VAL A 181 18.52 15.45 -5.35
C VAL A 181 18.92 16.83 -5.87
N ILE A 182 20.15 17.26 -5.58
CA ILE A 182 21.29 17.24 -6.51
C ILE A 182 21.06 18.16 -7.71
N ALA A 183 21.74 19.31 -7.62
CA ALA A 183 22.26 20.05 -8.75
C ALA A 183 22.88 19.10 -9.78
N PHE A 184 22.30 19.08 -10.97
CA PHE A 184 23.00 18.74 -12.20
C PHE A 184 22.91 19.95 -13.12
#